data_AF-A0A800CJJ3-F1
#
_entry.id   AF-A0A800CJJ3-F1
#
_cell.length_a   1.000
_cell.length_b   1.000
_cell.length_c   1.000
_cell.angle_alpha   90.00
_cell.angle_beta   90.00
_cell.angle_gamma   90.00
#
_symmetry.space_group_name_H-M   'P 1'
#
loop_
_entity.id
_entity.type
_entity.pdbx_description
1 polymer ?
#
loop_
_entity_poly.entity_id
_entity_poly.type
_entity_poly.pdbx_seq_one_letter_code
_entity_poly.pdbx_strand_id
1 'polypeptide(L)'
;FSEQDVRPMGRTAAGVNAMRLDVWDNIAGADVVHPGDSVLIITEKGYGKRTPVEEYRQQNRYGQGVRAMALTPERTGKIVSARVVTQGDEVTCISASGIILRTSVDTVSQQGRITQGVRVMDLREGDTVASVAVIREGRLSQVNGRDQESENGQSDQPGSAETETAVADPN
;
A
#
# COMPACT_ATOMS: atom_id res chain seq x y z
N PHE A 1 12.05 1.67 13.49
CA PHE A 1 13.22 2.42 14.02
C PHE A 1 13.43 3.64 13.14
N SER A 2 14.21 4.63 13.58
CA SER A 2 14.45 5.82 12.77
C SER A 2 15.51 5.52 11.71
N GLU A 3 15.35 5.99 10.48
CA GLU A 3 16.41 5.88 9.47
C GLU A 3 17.71 6.58 9.91
N GLN A 4 17.62 7.58 10.78
CA GLN A 4 18.76 8.28 11.37
C GLN A 4 19.65 7.36 12.23
N ASP A 5 19.14 6.21 12.66
CA ASP A 5 19.90 5.17 13.36
C ASP A 5 20.83 4.37 12.41
N VAL A 6 20.79 4.69 11.12
CA VAL A 6 21.60 4.09 10.06
C VAL A 6 22.50 5.16 9.45
N ARG A 7 23.81 4.97 9.59
CA ARG A 7 24.80 5.85 8.95
C ARG A 7 24.77 5.67 7.42
N PRO A 8 25.01 6.73 6.64
CA PRO A 8 25.19 6.62 5.19
C PRO A 8 26.45 5.80 4.90
N MET A 9 26.40 4.98 3.85
CA MET A 9 27.50 4.13 3.40
C MET A 9 27.54 4.07 1.87
N GLY A 10 28.72 3.79 1.31
CA GLY A 10 28.90 3.61 -0.12
C GLY A 10 28.25 2.32 -0.64
N ARG A 11 28.03 2.25 -1.96
CA ARG A 11 27.33 1.14 -2.63
C ARG A 11 27.97 -0.24 -2.43
N THR A 12 29.27 -0.30 -2.12
CA THR A 12 30.02 -1.55 -1.90
C THR A 12 29.95 -2.06 -0.47
N ALA A 13 29.35 -1.30 0.45
CA ALA A 13 29.22 -1.72 1.84
C ALA A 13 28.18 -2.84 2.01
N ALA A 14 28.42 -3.74 2.96
CA ALA A 14 27.50 -4.83 3.29
C ALA A 14 26.23 -4.38 4.03
N GLY A 15 26.15 -3.11 4.46
CA GLY A 15 25.02 -2.59 5.22
C GLY A 15 25.18 -2.71 6.74
N VAL A 16 24.06 -2.60 7.45
CA VAL A 16 23.96 -2.80 8.91
C VAL A 16 22.75 -3.67 9.23
N ASN A 17 22.76 -4.33 10.38
CA ASN A 17 21.65 -5.17 10.78
C ASN A 17 20.42 -4.33 11.16
N ALA A 18 19.26 -4.63 10.58
CA ALA A 18 18.00 -3.92 10.84
C ALA A 18 17.13 -4.61 11.90
N MET A 19 17.07 -5.94 11.88
CA MET A 19 16.25 -6.78 12.75
C MET A 19 17.03 -8.03 13.12
N ARG A 20 16.87 -8.53 14.36
CA ARG A 20 17.40 -9.82 14.77
C ARG A 20 16.36 -10.90 14.44
N LEU A 21 16.76 -11.90 13.66
CA LEU A 21 15.91 -13.01 13.24
C LEU A 21 16.33 -14.30 13.95
N ASP A 22 15.36 -15.18 14.18
CA ASP A 22 15.65 -16.56 14.53
C ASP A 22 16.11 -17.33 13.28
N VAL A 23 16.76 -18.48 13.47
CA VAL A 23 17.45 -19.21 12.38
C VAL A 23 16.55 -19.62 11.21
N TRP A 24 15.24 -19.72 11.44
CA TRP A 24 14.25 -20.14 10.46
C TRP A 24 13.44 -18.99 9.84
N ASP A 25 13.71 -17.75 10.27
CA ASP A 25 12.91 -16.59 9.90
C ASP A 25 13.56 -15.76 8.80
N ASN A 26 12.74 -15.04 8.04
CA ASN A 26 13.16 -14.19 6.94
C ASN A 26 12.33 -12.91 6.91
N ILE A 27 12.91 -11.82 6.39
CA ILE A 27 12.17 -10.56 6.22
C ILE A 27 11.15 -10.69 5.09
N ALA A 28 9.86 -10.57 5.42
CA ALA A 28 8.76 -10.59 4.44
C ALA A 28 8.48 -9.22 3.80
N GLY A 29 9.04 -8.14 4.34
CA GLY A 29 8.84 -6.79 3.83
C GLY A 29 9.57 -5.73 4.65
N ALA A 30 9.88 -4.60 4.03
CA ALA A 30 10.44 -3.43 4.66
C ALA A 30 9.94 -2.20 3.92
N ASP A 31 9.22 -1.32 4.61
CA ASP A 31 8.58 -0.14 4.05
C ASP A 31 8.76 1.06 5.01
N VAL A 32 8.64 2.26 4.46
CA VAL A 32 8.52 3.51 5.22
C VAL A 32 7.06 3.71 5.60
N VAL A 33 6.80 4.20 6.82
CA VAL A 33 5.46 4.42 7.36
C VAL A 33 5.22 5.89 7.64
N HIS A 34 3.98 6.33 7.44
CA HIS A 34 3.46 7.63 7.82
C HIS A 34 2.25 7.47 8.76
N PRO A 35 1.93 8.48 9.59
CA PRO A 35 0.71 8.45 10.40
C PRO A 35 -0.55 8.25 9.54
N GLY A 36 -1.46 7.40 10.00
CA GLY A 36 -2.68 7.04 9.26
C GLY A 36 -2.52 5.86 8.28
N ASP A 37 -1.29 5.40 8.04
CA ASP A 37 -1.05 4.19 7.25
C ASP A 37 -1.51 2.93 7.99
N SER A 38 -1.66 1.83 7.24
CA SER A 38 -1.86 0.50 7.81
C SER A 38 -0.86 -0.50 7.28
N VAL A 39 -0.45 -1.45 8.12
CA VAL A 39 0.32 -2.62 7.70
C VAL A 39 -0.64 -3.71 7.24
N LEU A 40 -0.63 -4.00 5.94
CA LEU A 40 -1.30 -5.14 5.34
C LEU A 40 -0.39 -6.37 5.44
N ILE A 41 -0.89 -7.42 6.09
CA ILE A 41 -0.23 -8.73 6.14
C ILE A 41 -1.07 -9.71 5.35
N ILE A 42 -0.43 -10.48 4.47
CA ILE A 42 -1.01 -11.62 3.74
C ILE A 42 -0.19 -12.86 4.03
N THR A 43 -0.87 -13.98 4.29
CA THR A 43 -0.26 -15.25 4.62
C THR A 43 -0.40 -16.27 3.49
N GLU A 44 0.39 -17.33 3.58
CA GLU A 44 0.51 -18.43 2.63
C GLU A 44 -0.84 -19.09 2.31
N LYS A 45 -1.72 -19.22 3.31
CA LYS A 45 -3.06 -19.81 3.17
C LYS A 45 -4.16 -18.79 2.83
N GLY A 46 -3.78 -17.62 2.32
CA GLY A 46 -4.73 -16.62 1.83
C GLY A 46 -5.44 -15.82 2.92
N TYR A 47 -4.97 -15.87 4.17
CA TYR A 47 -5.46 -15.01 5.24
C TYR A 47 -4.73 -13.68 5.24
N GLY A 48 -5.41 -12.64 5.71
CA GLY A 48 -4.81 -11.34 5.83
C GLY A 48 -5.61 -10.37 6.67
N LYS A 49 -4.97 -9.24 6.96
CA LYS A 49 -5.56 -8.13 7.70
C LYS A 49 -4.76 -6.86 7.49
N ARG A 50 -5.40 -5.73 7.76
CA ARG A 50 -4.74 -4.45 7.97
C ARG A 50 -4.63 -4.18 9.47
N THR A 51 -3.50 -3.66 9.93
CA THR A 51 -3.35 -3.17 11.30
C THR A 51 -2.81 -1.75 11.25
N PRO A 52 -3.43 -0.77 11.91
CA PRO A 52 -2.94 0.61 11.93
C PRO A 52 -1.50 0.67 12.44
N VAL A 53 -0.68 1.54 11.84
CA VAL A 53 0.73 1.67 12.24
C VAL A 53 0.87 2.12 13.70
N GLU A 54 -0.12 2.83 14.23
CA GLU A 54 -0.19 3.32 15.61
C GLU A 54 -0.23 2.18 16.64
N GLU A 55 -0.65 0.97 16.26
CA GLU A 55 -0.57 -0.19 17.15
C GLU A 55 0.86 -0.71 17.35
N TYR A 56 1.80 -0.31 16.48
CA TYR A 56 3.19 -0.73 16.52
C TYR A 56 4.04 0.34 17.20
N ARG A 57 4.35 0.10 18.48
CA ARG A 57 5.32 0.96 19.19
C ARG A 57 6.67 0.98 18.46
N GLN A 58 7.25 2.16 18.29
CA GLN A 58 8.59 2.32 17.71
C GLN A 58 9.61 1.47 18.49
N GLN A 59 10.36 0.64 17.77
CA GLN A 59 11.47 -0.14 18.29
C GLN A 59 12.81 0.48 17.89
N ASN A 60 13.84 0.19 18.68
CA ASN A 60 15.23 0.43 18.29
C ASN A 60 15.63 -0.49 17.12
N ARG A 61 16.62 -0.05 16.34
CA ARG A 61 17.23 -0.89 15.28
C ARG A 61 17.85 -2.15 15.88
N TYR A 62 17.79 -3.25 15.14
CA TYR A 62 18.32 -4.56 15.49
C TYR A 62 17.67 -5.23 16.72
N GLY A 63 16.44 -4.84 17.05
CA GLY A 63 15.58 -5.59 17.97
C GLY A 63 14.98 -6.84 17.33
N GLN A 64 14.35 -7.69 18.14
CA GLN A 64 13.54 -8.83 17.68
C GLN A 64 12.16 -8.43 17.14
N GLY A 65 11.74 -7.18 17.35
CA GLY A 65 10.42 -6.70 16.93
C GLY A 65 9.30 -7.06 17.93
N VAL A 66 8.07 -6.93 17.46
CA VAL A 66 6.84 -7.25 18.21
C VAL A 66 5.94 -8.14 17.36
N ARG A 67 5.14 -9.00 17.99
CA ARG A 67 4.22 -9.88 17.26
C ARG A 67 3.20 -9.05 16.47
N ALA A 68 3.15 -9.31 15.16
CA ALA A 68 2.27 -8.61 14.21
C ALA A 68 1.01 -9.40 13.84
N MET A 69 1.01 -10.72 14.05
CA MET A 69 -0.10 -11.62 13.75
C MET A 69 -0.04 -12.88 14.62
N ALA A 70 -1.19 -13.45 14.96
CA ALA A 70 -1.26 -14.83 15.45
C ALA A 70 -1.28 -15.80 14.28
N LEU A 71 -0.20 -16.58 14.11
CA LEU A 71 -0.09 -17.58 13.06
C LEU A 71 -0.39 -18.98 13.61
N THR A 72 -1.05 -19.80 12.81
CA THR A 72 -1.13 -21.25 13.00
C THR A 72 -0.77 -21.97 11.70
N PRO A 73 0.06 -23.02 11.73
CA PRO A 73 0.51 -23.72 10.52
C PRO A 73 -0.65 -24.21 9.66
N GLU A 74 -1.73 -24.70 10.28
CA GLU A 74 -2.84 -25.35 9.61
C GLU A 74 -3.78 -24.35 8.94
N ARG A 75 -3.92 -23.14 9.51
CA ARG A 75 -4.93 -22.17 9.08
C ARG A 75 -4.33 -21.02 8.30
N THR A 76 -3.32 -20.36 8.84
CA THR A 76 -2.73 -19.17 8.20
C THR A 76 -1.50 -19.52 7.39
N GLY A 77 -0.73 -20.53 7.84
CA GLY A 77 0.62 -20.77 7.35
C GLY A 77 1.55 -19.60 7.71
N LYS A 78 2.59 -19.40 6.91
CA LYS A 78 3.59 -18.34 7.10
C LYS A 78 3.11 -16.99 6.55
N ILE A 79 3.72 -15.90 6.99
CA ILE A 79 3.54 -14.59 6.34
C ILE A 79 4.30 -14.62 5.01
N VAL A 80 3.61 -14.27 3.91
CA VAL A 80 4.21 -14.18 2.58
C VAL A 80 4.54 -12.74 2.22
N SER A 81 3.73 -11.79 2.71
CA SER A 81 3.95 -10.37 2.44
C SER A 81 3.48 -9.51 3.61
N ALA A 82 4.27 -8.48 3.92
CA ALA A 82 3.88 -7.37 4.78
C ALA A 82 4.14 -6.06 4.02
N ARG A 83 3.10 -5.25 3.82
CA ARG A 83 3.18 -3.99 3.06
C ARG A 83 2.45 -2.87 3.78
N VAL A 84 2.99 -1.66 3.69
CA VAL A 84 2.35 -0.44 4.15
C VAL A 84 1.39 0.05 3.07
N VAL A 85 0.12 0.17 3.42
CA VAL A 85 -0.98 0.54 2.52
C VAL A 85 -1.72 1.75 3.06
N THR A 86 -2.22 2.56 2.14
CA THR A 86 -3.12 3.69 2.41
C THR A 86 -4.52 3.37 1.87
N GLN A 87 -5.51 4.14 2.30
CA GLN A 87 -6.85 4.08 1.71
C GLN A 87 -6.77 4.30 0.18
N GLY A 88 -7.63 3.64 -0.59
CA GLY A 88 -7.64 3.73 -2.05
C GLY A 88 -6.62 2.84 -2.78
N ASP A 89 -5.64 2.26 -2.08
CA ASP A 89 -4.74 1.27 -2.66
C ASP A 89 -5.48 -0.02 -3.05
N GLU A 90 -4.89 -0.78 -3.97
CA GLU A 90 -5.32 -2.14 -4.29
C GLU A 90 -4.23 -3.15 -3.95
N VAL A 91 -4.65 -4.34 -3.52
CA VAL A 91 -3.78 -5.50 -3.34
C VAL A 91 -4.08 -6.53 -4.42
N THR A 92 -3.01 -7.05 -5.03
CA THR A 92 -3.06 -8.17 -5.96
C THR A 92 -2.34 -9.37 -5.35
N CYS A 93 -3.08 -10.45 -5.11
CA CYS A 93 -2.57 -11.73 -4.63
C CYS A 93 -2.49 -12.71 -5.81
N ILE A 94 -1.34 -13.40 -5.92
CA ILE A 94 -1.08 -14.38 -6.97
C ILE A 94 -0.77 -15.71 -6.29
N SER A 95 -1.54 -16.74 -6.60
CA SER A 95 -1.31 -18.10 -6.12
C SER A 95 -0.23 -18.83 -6.93
N ALA A 96 0.33 -19.89 -6.36
CA ALA A 96 1.28 -20.76 -7.04
C ALA A 96 0.68 -21.46 -8.26
N SER A 97 -0.64 -21.70 -8.24
CA SER A 97 -1.37 -22.27 -9.39
C SER A 97 -1.74 -21.25 -10.48
N GLY A 98 -1.41 -19.97 -10.30
CA GLY A 98 -1.65 -18.91 -11.29
C GLY A 98 -3.01 -18.21 -11.17
N ILE A 99 -3.82 -18.51 -10.15
CA ILE A 99 -5.01 -17.72 -9.82
C ILE A 99 -4.57 -16.34 -9.31
N ILE A 100 -5.16 -15.28 -9.87
CA ILE A 100 -4.90 -13.90 -9.51
C ILE A 100 -6.18 -13.30 -8.91
N LEU A 101 -6.07 -12.70 -7.74
CA LEU A 101 -7.12 -11.92 -7.09
C LEU A 101 -6.62 -10.48 -6.90
N ARG A 102 -7.36 -9.51 -7.43
CA ARG A 102 -7.13 -8.09 -7.16
C ARG A 102 -8.35 -7.51 -6.47
N THR A 103 -8.12 -6.78 -5.37
CA THR A 103 -9.17 -6.12 -4.60
C THR A 103 -8.64 -4.84 -3.98
N SER A 104 -9.54 -3.90 -3.67
CA SER A 104 -9.21 -2.73 -2.85
C SER A 104 -8.69 -3.20 -1.48
N VAL A 105 -7.67 -2.52 -0.94
CA VAL A 105 -7.22 -2.78 0.43
C VAL A 105 -8.29 -2.43 1.46
N ASP A 106 -9.23 -1.55 1.11
CA ASP A 106 -10.28 -1.08 2.01
C ASP A 106 -11.29 -2.16 2.37
N THR A 107 -11.42 -3.18 1.53
CA THR A 107 -12.25 -4.36 1.81
C THR A 107 -11.56 -5.35 2.75
N VAL A 108 -10.24 -5.25 2.95
CA VAL A 108 -9.50 -6.11 3.88
C VAL A 108 -9.73 -5.63 5.30
N SER A 109 -10.16 -6.55 6.17
CA SER A 109 -10.51 -6.24 7.56
C SER A 109 -9.36 -5.58 8.33
N GLN A 110 -9.66 -4.47 8.99
CA GLN A 110 -8.77 -3.83 9.94
C GLN A 110 -8.91 -4.49 11.31
N GLN A 111 -7.81 -4.99 11.87
CA GLN A 111 -7.78 -5.72 13.12
C GLN A 111 -6.46 -5.49 13.88
N GLY A 112 -6.50 -5.70 15.19
CA GLY A 112 -5.32 -5.49 16.03
C GLY A 112 -4.23 -6.54 15.85
N ARG A 113 -3.02 -6.26 16.36
CA ARG A 113 -1.79 -7.05 16.09
C ARG A 113 -1.90 -8.55 16.42
N ILE A 114 -2.56 -8.96 17.50
CA ILE A 114 -2.53 -10.38 17.94
C ILE A 114 -3.66 -11.22 17.29
N THR A 115 -4.44 -10.65 16.37
CA THR A 115 -5.44 -11.43 15.62
C THR A 115 -4.82 -12.25 14.48
N GLN A 116 -5.59 -13.21 13.98
CA GLN A 116 -5.22 -14.07 12.86
C GLN A 116 -5.74 -13.58 11.50
N GLY A 117 -6.42 -12.43 11.43
CA GLY A 117 -7.00 -11.93 10.19
C GLY A 117 -8.21 -12.72 9.68
N VAL A 118 -8.63 -12.36 8.46
CA VAL A 118 -9.75 -12.96 7.72
C VAL A 118 -9.25 -13.58 6.42
N ARG A 119 -10.07 -14.39 5.75
CA ARG A 119 -9.73 -14.91 4.42
C ARG A 119 -9.82 -13.77 3.40
N VAL A 120 -8.71 -13.48 2.74
CA VAL A 120 -8.60 -12.48 1.66
C VAL A 120 -8.70 -13.17 0.30
N MET A 121 -8.05 -14.33 0.15
CA MET A 121 -8.08 -15.15 -1.06
C MET A 121 -8.52 -16.55 -0.70
N ASP A 122 -9.55 -17.05 -1.40
CA ASP A 122 -9.92 -18.46 -1.30
C ASP A 122 -9.03 -19.30 -2.21
N LEU A 123 -8.28 -20.22 -1.61
CA LEU A 123 -7.31 -21.05 -2.29
C LEU A 123 -7.86 -22.45 -2.45
N ARG A 124 -7.49 -23.09 -3.57
CA ARG A 124 -7.77 -24.51 -3.77
C ARG A 124 -6.97 -25.35 -2.78
N GLU A 125 -7.42 -26.56 -2.54
CA GLU A 125 -6.67 -27.53 -1.75
C GLU A 125 -5.27 -27.74 -2.34
N GLY A 126 -4.24 -27.66 -1.48
CA GLY A 126 -2.84 -27.76 -1.88
C GLY A 126 -2.23 -26.48 -2.48
N ASP A 127 -3.00 -25.42 -2.73
CA ASP A 127 -2.49 -24.16 -3.28
C ASP A 127 -2.04 -23.19 -2.17
N THR A 128 -1.24 -22.21 -2.56
CA THR A 128 -0.64 -21.20 -1.67
C THR A 128 -0.51 -19.85 -2.36
N VAL A 129 -0.60 -18.76 -1.61
CA VAL A 129 -0.19 -17.44 -2.09
C VAL A 129 1.32 -17.45 -2.37
N ALA A 130 1.71 -17.17 -3.61
CA ALA A 130 3.10 -17.13 -4.05
C ALA A 130 3.65 -15.70 -4.09
N SER A 131 2.83 -14.71 -4.42
CA SER A 131 3.25 -13.32 -4.51
C SER A 131 2.11 -12.35 -4.19
N VAL A 132 2.48 -11.17 -3.67
CA VAL A 132 1.56 -10.09 -3.36
C VAL A 132 2.17 -8.77 -3.84
N ALA A 133 1.37 -8.00 -4.57
CA ALA A 133 1.72 -6.65 -5.02
C ALA A 133 0.69 -5.64 -4.51
N VAL A 134 1.16 -4.45 -4.13
CA VAL A 134 0.31 -3.31 -3.81
C VAL A 134 0.39 -2.31 -4.96
N ILE A 135 -0.77 -1.85 -5.42
CA ILE A 135 -0.91 -0.86 -6.47
C ILE A 135 -1.47 0.39 -5.82
N ARG A 136 -0.71 1.49 -5.89
CA ARG A 136 -1.14 2.75 -5.29
C ARG A 136 -2.31 3.35 -6.05
N GLU A 137 -3.19 4.03 -5.33
CA GLU A 137 -4.30 4.79 -5.92
C GLU A 137 -3.82 5.66 -7.10
N GLY A 138 -4.61 5.75 -8.17
CA GLY A 138 -4.32 6.59 -9.34
C GLY A 138 -3.24 6.06 -10.30
N ARG A 139 -2.54 4.96 -9.97
CA ARG A 139 -1.53 4.38 -10.89
C ARG A 139 -2.10 3.63 -12.08
N LEU A 140 -3.37 3.20 -12.00
CA LEU A 140 -4.04 2.43 -13.06
C LEU A 140 -5.19 3.16 -13.74
N SER A 141 -5.69 4.27 -13.18
CA SER A 141 -6.70 5.11 -13.85
C SER A 141 -6.19 5.70 -15.17
N GLN A 142 -4.88 5.66 -15.42
CA GLN A 142 -4.25 6.11 -16.66
C GLN A 142 -4.14 5.03 -17.76
N VAL A 143 -4.42 3.76 -17.46
CA VAL A 143 -4.19 2.64 -18.43
C VAL A 143 -5.46 2.24 -19.17
N ASN A 144 -6.63 2.49 -18.59
CA ASN A 144 -7.89 2.35 -19.30
C ASN A 144 -8.20 3.69 -19.97
N GLY A 145 -7.76 3.87 -21.21
CA GLY A 145 -8.10 5.00 -22.08
C GLY A 145 -9.62 5.16 -22.23
N ARG A 146 -10.24 5.79 -21.23
CA ARG A 146 -11.52 6.45 -21.35
C ARG A 146 -11.17 7.91 -21.48
N ASP A 147 -11.28 8.38 -22.71
CA ASP A 147 -11.39 9.78 -23.03
C ASP A 147 -12.32 10.43 -22.00
N GLN A 148 -11.77 11.31 -21.17
CA GLN A 148 -12.59 12.35 -20.60
C GLN A 148 -12.93 13.26 -21.78
N GLU A 149 -14.07 13.01 -22.41
CA GLU A 149 -14.77 14.00 -23.21
C GLU A 149 -14.91 15.24 -22.33
N SER A 150 -13.98 16.17 -22.51
CA SER A 150 -14.17 17.56 -22.11
C SER A 150 -15.18 18.14 -23.09
N GLU A 151 -16.48 17.95 -22.81
CA GLU A 151 -17.50 18.83 -23.37
C GLU A 151 -17.31 20.22 -22.74
N ASN A 152 -16.51 21.05 -23.42
CA ASN A 152 -16.81 22.46 -23.64
C ASN A 152 -15.77 23.07 -24.60
N GLY A 153 -15.92 22.78 -25.88
CA GLY A 153 -15.61 23.73 -26.95
C GLY A 153 -16.93 24.13 -27.62
N GLN A 154 -17.15 25.33 -28.14
CA GLN A 154 -16.29 26.46 -28.40
C GLN A 154 -17.19 27.52 -29.04
N SER A 155 -16.97 28.81 -28.79
CA SER A 155 -17.17 29.79 -29.87
C SER A 155 -16.29 30.98 -29.61
N ASP A 156 -15.17 30.99 -30.30
CA ASP A 156 -14.32 32.14 -30.47
C ASP A 156 -14.66 32.81 -31.81
N GLN A 157 -14.33 34.10 -31.91
CA GLN A 157 -14.18 34.95 -33.10
C GLN A 157 -15.32 35.93 -33.51
N PRO A 158 -15.01 37.02 -34.25
CA PRO A 158 -14.11 38.11 -33.87
C PRO A 158 -14.63 39.53 -34.25
N GLY A 159 -14.12 40.56 -33.58
CA GLY A 159 -13.87 41.97 -33.99
C GLY A 159 -14.85 42.79 -34.86
N SER A 160 -15.29 43.96 -34.35
CA SER A 160 -14.93 45.30 -34.87
C SER A 160 -15.79 46.45 -34.28
N ALA A 161 -15.09 47.55 -33.92
CA ALA A 161 -15.46 48.98 -33.99
C ALA A 161 -16.64 49.57 -33.18
N GLU A 162 -16.25 50.51 -32.30
CA GLU A 162 -16.77 51.88 -32.08
C GLU A 162 -18.27 52.14 -31.91
N THR A 163 -18.66 52.77 -30.78
CA THR A 163 -19.38 54.07 -30.68
C THR A 163 -19.51 54.51 -29.21
N GLU A 164 -18.79 55.59 -28.87
CA GLU A 164 -19.19 56.82 -28.12
C GLU A 164 -20.04 56.85 -26.81
N THR A 165 -19.48 57.60 -25.83
CA THR A 165 -20.07 58.56 -24.83
C THR A 165 -21.15 58.08 -23.83
N ALA A 166 -21.25 58.52 -22.57
CA ALA A 166 -20.65 59.51 -21.66
C ALA A 166 -20.94 58.96 -20.21
N VAL A 167 -20.42 59.37 -19.06
CA VAL A 167 -20.56 60.67 -18.36
C VAL A 167 -19.82 60.57 -16.99
N ALA A 168 -19.22 61.69 -16.56
CA ALA A 168 -19.01 62.19 -15.18
C ALA A 168 -17.91 61.64 -14.24
N ASP A 169 -16.85 62.45 -14.12
CA ASP A 169 -16.29 62.95 -12.84
C ASP A 169 -17.39 63.56 -11.94
N PRO A 170 -17.25 63.63 -10.59
CA PRO A 170 -16.05 64.17 -9.93
C PRO A 170 -15.64 63.58 -8.56
N ASN A 171 -14.34 63.63 -8.27
CA ASN A 171 -13.67 64.45 -7.24
C ASN A 171 -12.41 63.77 -6.68
#